data_AF-A0A6G0Z660-F1
#
_entry.id   AF-A0A6G0Z660-F1
#
_cell.length_a   1.000
_cell.length_b   1.000
_cell.length_c   1.000
_cell.angle_alpha   90.00
_cell.angle_beta   90.00
_cell.angle_gamma   90.00
#
_symmetry.space_group_name_H-M   'P 1'
#
loop_
_entity.id
_entity.type
_entity.pdbx_description
1 polymer ?
#
loop_
_entity_poly.entity_id
_entity_poly.type
_entity_poly.pdbx_seq_one_letter_code
_entity_poly.pdbx_strand_id
1 'polypeptide(L)' 'YKRFNRKLTHHSNPLIAQLSSANIPGNPHKRLKRQFCRDLLI' A
#
# COMPACT_ATOMS: atom_id res chain seq x y z
N TYR A 1 0.58 5.13 1.97
CA TYR A 1 0.10 4.19 0.93
C TYR A 1 -0.76 4.86 -0.15
N LYS A 2 -1.72 5.72 0.20
CA LYS A 2 -2.57 6.44 -0.79
C LYS A 2 -1.80 7.14 -1.93
N ARG A 3 -0.73 7.89 -1.59
CA ARG A 3 0.08 8.62 -2.58
C ARG A 3 0.87 7.71 -3.53
N PHE A 4 1.29 6.53 -3.06
CA PHE A 4 2.00 5.54 -3.85
C PHE A 4 1.05 4.79 -4.78
N ASN A 5 -0.09 4.33 -4.28
CA ASN A 5 -1.13 3.71 -5.13
C ASN A 5 -1.63 4.65 -6.23
N ARG A 6 -1.80 5.94 -5.94
CA ARG A 6 -2.18 6.94 -6.97
C ARG A 6 -1.12 7.09 -8.08
N LYS A 7 0.15 6.83 -7.78
CA LYS A 7 1.21 6.82 -8.79
C LYS A 7 1.19 5.52 -9.61
N LEU A 8 0.85 4.40 -8.99
CA LEU A 8 0.74 3.10 -9.66
C LEU A 8 -0.43 3.06 -10.64
N THR A 9 -1.58 3.64 -10.30
CA THR A 9 -2.77 3.70 -11.19
C THR A 9 -2.51 4.47 -12.49
N HIS A 10 -1.57 5.42 -12.48
CA HIS A 10 -1.20 6.22 -13.66
C HIS A 10 0.17 5.83 -14.22
N HIS A 11 0.64 4.63 -13.93
CA HIS A 11 1.95 4.18 -14.39
C HIS A 11 1.90 3.80 -15.88
N SER A 12 2.96 4.15 -16.62
CA SER A 12 3.04 3.90 -18.07
C SER A 12 3.01 2.41 -18.43
N ASN A 13 3.47 1.55 -17.52
CA ASN A 13 3.37 0.10 -17.67
C ASN A 13 1.98 -0.39 -17.20
N PRO A 14 1.15 -0.95 -18.09
CA PRO A 14 -0.21 -1.38 -17.77
C PRO A 14 -0.28 -2.53 -16.77
N LEU A 15 0.70 -3.44 -16.75
CA LEU A 15 0.75 -4.55 -15.79
C LEU A 15 0.89 -4.03 -14.36
N ILE A 16 1.69 -2.98 -14.19
CA ILE A 16 1.91 -2.34 -12.88
C ILE A 16 0.65 -1.60 -12.42
N ALA A 17 -0.08 -0.97 -13.34
CA ALA A 17 -1.34 -0.31 -13.03
C ALA A 17 -2.43 -1.30 -12.59
N GLN A 18 -2.51 -2.46 -13.25
CA GLN A 18 -3.45 -3.53 -12.90
C GLN A 18 -3.16 -4.17 -11.54
N LEU A 19 -1.89 -4.23 -11.14
CA LEU A 19 -1.48 -4.71 -9.82
C LEU A 19 -1.71 -3.68 -8.70
N SER A 20 -2.11 -2.45 -9.03
CA SER A 20 -2.43 -1.45 -8.02
C SER A 20 -3.71 -1.84 -7.29
N SER A 21 -3.60 -2.10 -5.98
CA SER A 21 -4.76 -2.33 -5.14
C SER A 21 -4.81 -1.34 -3.98
N ALA A 22 -5.96 -0.70 -3.83
CA ALA A 22 -6.25 0.18 -2.70
C ALA A 22 -6.32 -0.61 -1.38
N ASN A 23 -6.79 -1.86 -1.46
CA ASN A 23 -7.07 -2.71 -0.32
C ASN A 23 -6.30 -4.02 -0.49
N ILE A 24 -5.48 -4.38 0.49
CA ILE A 24 -4.96 -5.75 0.58
C ILE A 24 -6.15 -6.58 1.07
N PRO A 25 -6.71 -7.52 0.27
CA PRO A 25 -7.78 -8.38 0.74
C PRO A 25 -7.22 -9.30 1.84
N GLY A 26 -7.89 -9.31 2.98
CA GLY A 26 -7.32 -9.80 4.22
C GLY A 26 -6.39 -8.74 4.82
N ASN A 27 -6.62 -8.38 6.08
CA ASN A 27 -5.70 -7.60 6.87
C ASN A 27 -4.74 -8.58 7.55
N PRO A 28 -3.68 -9.12 6.88
CA PRO A 28 -2.67 -9.84 7.63
C PRO A 28 -2.11 -8.81 8.60
N HIS A 29 -2.29 -9.07 9.90
CA HIS A 29 -1.77 -8.21 10.94
C HIS A 29 -0.27 -8.03 10.66
N LYS A 30 0.12 -6.88 10.09
CA LYS A 30 1.52 -6.62 9.75
C LYS A 30 2.24 -6.36 11.07
N ARG A 31 2.54 -7.43 11.82
CA ARG A 31 3.48 -7.40 12.94
C ARG A 31 4.87 -7.23 12.35
N LEU A 32 5.19 -6.02 11.89
CA LEU A 32 6.57 -5.58 11.93
C LEU A 32 6.94 -5.62 13.42
N LYS A 33 7.84 -6.52 13.83
CA LYS A 33 8.33 -6.60 15.23
C LYS A 33 9.00 -5.30 15.71
N ARG A 34 9.06 -4.26 14.87
CA ARG A 34 9.48 -2.91 15.19
C ARG A 34 8.27 -2.00 15.13
N GLN A 35 8.00 -1.28 16.22
CA GLN A 35 7.12 -0.12 16.21
C GLN A 35 7.65 0.87 15.16
N PHE A 36 6.98 0.94 14.02
CA PHE A 36 7.23 2.02 13.07
C PHE A 36 6.34 3.20 13.48
N CYS A 37 6.82 4.43 13.28
CA CYS A 37 6.07 5.66 13.59
C CYS A 37 4.69 5.76 12.91
N ARG A 38 4.37 4.83 12.00
CA ARG A 38 3.06 4.66 11.38
C ARG A 38 1.97 4.27 12.38
N ASP A 39 2.31 3.53 13.43
CA ASP A 39 1.35 3.13 14.48
C ASP A 39 1.14 4.25 15.52
N LEU A 40 1.94 5.33 15.45
CA LEU A 40 1.81 6.53 16.29
C LEU A 40 1.00 7.66 15.63
N LEU A 41 0.55 7.46 14.39
CA LEU A 41 -0.38 8.36 13.71
C LEU A 41 -1.80 7.84 13.94
N ILE A 42 -2.34 8.17 15.12
CA ILE A 42 -3.78 8.12 15.44
C ILE A 42 -4.50 9.16 14.59
#